data_AF-A0A7C0XLZ8-F1
#
_entry.id   AF-A0A7C0XLZ8-F1
#
_cell.length_a   1.000
_cell.length_b   1.000
_cell.length_c   1.000
_cell.angle_alpha   90.00
_cell.angle_beta   90.00
_cell.angle_gamma   90.00
#
_symmetry.space_group_name_H-M   'P 1'
#
loop_
_entity.id
_entity.type
_entity.pdbx_description
1 polymer ?
#
loop_
_entity_poly.entity_id
_entity_poly.type
_entity_poly.pdbx_seq_one_letter_code
_entity_poly.pdbx_strand_id
1 'polypeptide(L)'
;MNEEIFRALSSKTRQKMLKLLGQRKFHISGLAREMGISVPVVAKHAKILEAAGLVEREEFGGTHVLRVLRKNKERLYEVLEPFSEEHEVEVQKGTSILEALQTVAGVRMKRVGEREFIASIDGEEGFFVYEVNGKCPDLPVGECKVEKEEEIKIKRLVPVLKKRVRVKVRENKIRL
;
A
#
# COMPACT_ATOMS: atom_id res chain seq x y z
N MET A 1 -11.18 4.53 12.72
CA MET A 1 -10.14 3.72 13.41
C MET A 1 -8.70 4.21 13.10
N ASN A 2 -8.46 5.53 12.91
CA ASN A 2 -7.17 6.07 12.43
C ASN A 2 -6.48 7.04 13.40
N GLU A 3 -7.09 7.36 14.54
CA GLU A 3 -6.61 8.37 15.49
C GLU A 3 -5.19 8.06 16.01
N GLU A 4 -4.88 6.80 16.27
CA GLU A 4 -3.59 6.39 16.81
C GLU A 4 -2.45 6.65 15.83
N ILE A 5 -2.67 6.44 14.52
CA ILE A 5 -1.68 6.71 13.48
C ILE A 5 -1.47 8.22 13.34
N PHE A 6 -2.53 9.01 13.28
CA PHE A 6 -2.41 10.47 13.21
C PHE A 6 -1.70 11.04 14.44
N ARG A 7 -2.09 10.60 15.63
CA ARG A 7 -1.44 10.96 16.89
C ARG A 7 0.02 10.52 16.88
N ALA A 8 0.36 9.33 16.39
CA ALA A 8 1.74 8.87 16.30
C ALA A 8 2.58 9.70 15.32
N LEU A 9 2.02 10.05 14.17
CA LEU A 9 2.73 10.79 13.11
C LEU A 9 2.79 12.30 13.33
N SER A 10 1.98 12.89 14.24
CA SER A 10 1.98 14.34 14.50
C SER A 10 3.23 14.87 15.24
N SER A 11 4.13 14.00 15.72
CA SER A 11 5.36 14.41 16.40
C SER A 11 6.59 14.31 15.51
N LYS A 12 7.30 15.43 15.36
CA LYS A 12 8.61 15.50 14.66
C LYS A 12 9.63 14.51 15.23
N THR A 13 9.65 14.29 16.56
CA THR A 13 10.56 13.33 17.20
C THR A 13 10.25 11.89 16.77
N ARG A 14 8.97 11.51 16.72
CA ARG A 14 8.55 10.17 16.27
C ARG A 14 8.78 9.97 14.77
N GLN A 15 8.55 11.00 13.96
CA GLN A 15 8.90 10.98 12.53
C GLN A 15 10.41 10.78 12.33
N LYS A 16 11.26 11.46 13.11
CA LYS A 16 12.72 11.24 13.10
C LYS A 16 13.10 9.81 13.50
N MET A 17 12.45 9.24 14.53
CA MET A 17 12.63 7.83 14.91
C MET A 17 12.31 6.89 13.75
N LEU A 18 11.14 7.05 13.12
CA LEU A 18 10.73 6.23 11.98
C LEU A 18 11.70 6.33 10.81
N LYS A 19 12.22 7.53 10.53
CA LYS A 19 13.24 7.72 9.47
C LYS A 19 14.51 6.90 9.74
N LEU A 20 15.01 6.93 10.98
CA LEU A 20 16.20 6.16 11.38
C LEU A 20 15.92 4.65 11.36
N LEU A 21 14.82 4.23 11.99
CA LEU A 21 14.41 2.82 12.08
C LEU A 21 14.04 2.22 10.71
N GLY A 22 13.65 3.05 9.74
CA GLY A 22 13.38 2.63 8.35
C GLY A 22 14.64 2.21 7.60
N GLN A 23 15.81 2.73 7.98
CA GLN A 23 17.09 2.39 7.38
C GLN A 23 17.66 1.09 7.96
N ARG A 24 17.53 0.89 9.27
CA ARG A 24 18.01 -0.31 10.00
C ARG A 24 17.31 -0.45 11.35
N LYS A 25 17.39 -1.63 11.96
CA LYS A 25 17.00 -1.83 13.36
C LYS A 25 18.00 -1.19 14.32
N PHE A 26 17.54 -0.73 15.49
CA PHE A 26 18.38 -0.13 16.52
C PHE A 26 18.12 -0.75 17.88
N HIS A 27 19.16 -0.95 18.70
CA HIS A 27 18.97 -1.06 20.15
C HIS A 27 18.41 0.27 20.69
N ILE A 28 17.54 0.20 21.69
CA ILE A 28 16.90 1.40 22.25
C ILE A 28 17.90 2.44 22.75
N SER A 29 19.00 1.99 23.36
CA SER A 29 20.11 2.85 23.81
C SER A 29 20.90 3.43 22.63
N GLY A 30 21.10 2.66 21.58
CA GLY A 30 21.74 3.12 20.35
C GLY A 30 20.91 4.20 19.64
N LEU A 31 19.59 4.02 19.59
CA LEU A 31 18.67 5.01 19.02
C LEU A 31 18.66 6.30 19.85
N ALA A 32 18.65 6.20 21.18
CA ALA A 32 18.74 7.35 22.07
C ALA A 32 19.99 8.21 21.80
N ARG A 33 21.15 7.55 21.67
CA ARG A 33 22.41 8.22 21.32
C ARG A 33 22.36 8.89 19.95
N GLU A 34 21.88 8.19 18.93
CA GLU A 34 21.74 8.73 17.55
C GLU A 34 20.80 9.94 17.50
N MET A 35 19.77 9.94 18.34
CA MET A 35 18.79 11.01 18.38
C MET A 35 19.19 12.19 19.26
N GLY A 36 20.17 12.03 20.15
CA GLY A 36 20.55 13.01 21.16
C GLY A 36 19.50 13.19 22.27
N ILE A 37 18.75 12.15 22.61
CA ILE A 37 17.72 12.16 23.66
C ILE A 37 17.89 10.99 24.62
N SER A 38 17.24 11.02 25.78
CA SER A 38 17.38 9.97 26.79
C SER A 38 16.64 8.67 26.42
N VAL A 39 17.12 7.54 26.95
CA VAL A 39 16.50 6.22 26.75
C VAL A 39 15.03 6.19 27.19
N PRO A 40 14.63 6.76 28.36
CA PRO A 40 13.22 6.81 28.75
C PRO A 40 12.33 7.58 27.77
N VAL A 41 12.85 8.66 27.16
CA VAL A 41 12.12 9.43 26.15
C VAL A 41 11.94 8.60 24.87
N VAL A 42 12.99 7.91 24.41
CA VAL A 42 12.86 6.94 23.30
C VAL A 42 11.84 5.86 23.62
N ALA A 43 11.87 5.28 24.83
CA ALA A 43 10.93 4.23 25.24
C ALA A 43 9.48 4.72 25.22
N LYS A 44 9.21 5.93 25.72
CA LYS A 44 7.88 6.55 25.65
C LYS A 44 7.40 6.72 24.22
N HIS A 45 8.28 7.20 23.34
CA HIS A 45 7.94 7.36 21.91
C HIS A 45 7.76 6.02 21.19
N ALA A 46 8.58 5.03 21.50
CA ALA A 46 8.47 3.67 20.97
C ALA A 46 7.10 3.08 21.31
N LYS A 47 6.64 3.18 22.57
CA LYS A 47 5.32 2.67 22.99
C LYS A 47 4.16 3.26 22.19
N ILE A 48 4.21 4.55 21.86
CA ILE A 48 3.19 5.21 21.02
C ILE A 48 3.24 4.68 19.59
N LEU A 49 4.44 4.51 19.03
CA LEU A 49 4.64 3.96 17.69
C LEU A 49 4.23 2.48 17.60
N GLU A 50 4.44 1.71 18.68
CA GLU A 50 4.01 0.32 18.82
C GLU A 50 2.49 0.21 18.87
N ALA A 51 1.81 1.04 19.68
CA ALA A 51 0.34 1.09 19.71
C ALA A 51 -0.26 1.41 18.34
N ALA A 52 0.34 2.36 17.62
CA ALA A 52 -0.04 2.68 16.24
C ALA A 52 0.35 1.58 15.22
N GLY A 53 1.06 0.53 15.63
CA GLY A 53 1.50 -0.57 14.75
C GLY A 53 2.59 -0.17 13.75
N LEU A 54 3.34 0.90 13.99
CA LEU A 54 4.38 1.42 13.09
C LEU A 54 5.78 0.85 13.40
N VAL A 55 6.00 0.46 14.65
CA VAL A 55 7.26 -0.11 15.16
C VAL A 55 6.96 -1.38 15.95
N GLU A 56 7.89 -2.33 15.93
CA GLU A 56 7.90 -3.47 16.84
C GLU A 56 9.18 -3.49 17.67
N ARG A 57 9.08 -4.14 18.83
CA ARG A 57 10.16 -4.37 19.77
C ARG A 57 10.40 -5.86 19.93
N GLU A 58 11.65 -6.26 19.79
CA GLU A 58 12.12 -7.61 20.04
C GLU A 58 13.09 -7.58 21.22
N GLU A 59 12.95 -8.53 22.14
CA GLU A 59 13.89 -8.74 23.25
C GLU A 59 15.02 -9.68 22.82
N PHE A 60 16.26 -9.19 22.92
CA PHE A 60 17.47 -9.96 22.67
C PHE A 60 18.38 -9.86 23.90
N GLY A 61 18.46 -10.96 24.67
CA GLY A 61 19.41 -11.08 25.79
C GLY A 61 19.29 -9.95 26.83
N GLY A 62 18.07 -9.53 27.17
CA GLY A 62 17.82 -8.42 28.10
C GLY A 62 17.94 -7.02 27.50
N THR A 63 18.20 -6.92 26.20
CA THR A 63 18.20 -5.63 25.46
C THR A 63 17.02 -5.55 24.50
N HIS A 64 16.49 -4.35 24.30
CA HIS A 64 15.37 -4.11 23.40
C HIS A 64 15.84 -3.54 22.07
N VAL A 65 15.48 -4.24 20.99
CA VAL A 65 15.75 -3.84 19.61
C VAL A 65 14.44 -3.39 18.97
N LEU A 66 14.47 -2.21 18.36
CA LEU A 66 13.34 -1.61 17.65
C LEU A 66 13.54 -1.73 16.13
N ARG A 67 12.46 -2.00 15.40
CA ARG A 67 12.43 -1.95 13.93
C ARG A 67 11.09 -1.44 13.41
N VAL A 68 11.10 -0.83 12.22
CA VAL A 68 9.85 -0.49 11.52
C VAL A 68 9.19 -1.75 11.01
N LEU A 69 7.88 -1.87 11.24
CA LEU A 69 7.05 -2.93 10.68
C LEU A 69 6.83 -2.69 9.18
N ARG A 70 7.70 -3.24 8.33
CA ARG A 70 7.63 -3.06 6.86
C ARG A 70 6.33 -3.59 6.25
N LYS A 71 5.75 -4.62 6.85
CA LYS A 71 4.46 -5.19 6.46
C LYS A 71 3.29 -4.22 6.69
N ASN A 72 3.40 -3.30 7.64
CA ASN A 72 2.30 -2.41 8.02
C ASN A 72 2.25 -1.11 7.21
N LYS A 73 2.87 -1.05 6.02
CA LYS A 73 2.56 0.03 5.06
C LYS A 73 1.08 0.02 4.69
N GLU A 74 0.45 -1.14 4.74
CA GLU A 74 -0.99 -1.34 4.50
C GLU A 74 -1.86 -0.52 5.45
N ARG A 75 -1.47 -0.39 6.72
CA ARG A 75 -2.15 0.49 7.69
C ARG A 75 -2.15 1.96 7.27
N LEU A 76 -1.17 2.42 6.52
CA LEU A 76 -1.18 3.80 6.00
C LEU A 76 -2.17 3.96 4.84
N TYR A 77 -2.49 2.88 4.12
CA TYR A 77 -3.54 2.91 3.10
C TYR A 77 -4.94 2.90 3.73
N GLU A 78 -5.15 2.17 4.84
CA GLU A 78 -6.40 2.24 5.63
C GLU A 78 -6.70 3.67 6.12
N VAL A 79 -5.66 4.47 6.39
CA VAL A 79 -5.82 5.88 6.75
C VAL A 79 -6.37 6.72 5.59
N LEU A 80 -6.13 6.30 4.36
CA LEU A 80 -6.58 6.98 3.15
C LEU A 80 -7.99 6.55 2.72
N GLU A 81 -8.48 5.39 3.18
CA GLU A 81 -9.81 4.87 2.82
C GLU A 81 -10.96 5.88 3.05
N PRO A 82 -11.01 6.66 4.14
CA PRO A 82 -12.09 7.64 4.31
C PRO A 82 -12.11 8.78 3.27
N PHE A 83 -11.09 8.88 2.42
CA PHE A 83 -11.01 9.85 1.33
C PHE A 83 -11.35 9.23 -0.04
N SER A 84 -11.74 7.95 -0.10
CA SER A 84 -12.25 7.36 -1.33
C SER A 84 -13.68 7.82 -1.62
N GLU A 85 -14.00 7.96 -2.90
CA GLU A 85 -15.38 8.15 -3.34
C GLU A 85 -16.14 6.82 -3.28
N GLU A 86 -17.38 6.87 -2.79
CA GLU A 86 -18.30 5.73 -2.78
C GLU A 86 -19.38 5.96 -3.83
N HIS A 87 -19.64 4.95 -4.65
CA HIS A 87 -20.65 4.97 -5.71
C HIS A 87 -21.53 3.73 -5.58
N GLU A 88 -22.84 3.91 -5.70
CA GLU A 88 -23.83 2.82 -5.74
C GLU A 88 -24.41 2.74 -7.15
N VAL A 89 -24.40 1.54 -7.75
CA VAL A 89 -24.91 1.30 -9.10
C VAL A 89 -25.84 0.10 -9.10
N GLU A 90 -27.03 0.26 -9.67
CA GLU A 90 -27.95 -0.85 -9.92
C GLU A 90 -27.73 -1.42 -11.32
N VAL A 91 -27.51 -2.73 -11.39
CA VAL A 91 -27.31 -3.45 -12.67
C VAL A 91 -28.21 -4.67 -12.76
N GLN A 92 -28.49 -5.12 -13.98
CA GLN A 92 -29.25 -6.35 -14.18
C GLN A 92 -28.41 -7.58 -13.76
N LYS A 93 -29.09 -8.63 -13.31
CA LYS A 93 -28.43 -9.90 -12.99
C LYS A 93 -27.70 -10.45 -14.23
N GLY A 94 -26.45 -10.86 -14.05
CA GLY A 94 -25.59 -11.38 -15.11
C GLY A 94 -24.80 -10.32 -15.87
N THR A 95 -24.97 -9.03 -15.54
CA THR A 95 -24.13 -7.93 -16.03
C THR A 95 -22.69 -8.19 -15.64
N SER A 96 -21.75 -7.93 -16.55
CA SER A 96 -20.33 -8.08 -16.21
C SER A 96 -19.86 -6.97 -15.27
N ILE A 97 -18.83 -7.24 -14.46
CA ILE A 97 -18.21 -6.21 -13.61
C ILE A 97 -17.67 -5.07 -14.47
N LEU A 98 -17.17 -5.37 -15.68
CA LEU A 98 -16.74 -4.36 -16.63
C LEU A 98 -17.86 -3.36 -16.94
N GLU A 99 -19.02 -3.87 -17.33
CA GLU A 99 -20.18 -3.04 -17.66
C GLU A 99 -20.67 -2.27 -16.43
N ALA A 100 -20.69 -2.90 -15.25
CA ALA A 100 -21.03 -2.24 -14.00
C ALA A 100 -20.05 -1.11 -13.64
N LEU A 101 -18.76 -1.27 -13.95
CA LEU A 101 -17.77 -0.21 -13.74
C LEU A 101 -17.87 0.91 -14.77
N GLN A 102 -18.33 0.62 -15.99
CA GLN A 102 -18.53 1.64 -17.03
C GLN A 102 -19.73 2.55 -16.76
N THR A 103 -20.68 2.13 -15.93
CA THR A 103 -21.79 3.00 -15.51
C THR A 103 -21.38 4.03 -14.45
N VAL A 104 -20.27 3.77 -13.73
CA VAL A 104 -19.69 4.72 -12.78
C VAL A 104 -18.98 5.83 -13.56
N ALA A 105 -19.38 7.08 -13.31
CA ALA A 105 -18.74 8.23 -13.94
C ALA A 105 -17.24 8.25 -13.60
N GLY A 106 -16.39 8.53 -14.59
CA GLY A 106 -14.96 8.71 -14.39
C GLY A 106 -14.08 7.47 -14.59
N VAL A 107 -14.63 6.26 -14.65
CA VAL A 107 -13.86 5.04 -14.92
C VAL A 107 -13.63 4.89 -16.44
N ARG A 108 -12.35 4.87 -16.87
CA ARG A 108 -11.99 4.55 -18.26
C ARG A 108 -11.18 3.26 -18.33
N MET A 109 -11.57 2.41 -19.24
CA MET A 109 -10.93 1.12 -19.51
C MET A 109 -9.96 1.22 -20.68
N LYS A 110 -8.86 0.47 -20.61
CA LYS A 110 -7.92 0.26 -21.71
C LYS A 110 -7.72 -1.23 -21.94
N ARG A 111 -7.85 -1.64 -23.19
CA ARG A 111 -7.55 -3.00 -23.62
C ARG A 111 -6.08 -3.11 -24.04
N VAL A 112 -5.38 -4.09 -23.49
CA VAL A 112 -4.00 -4.45 -23.88
C VAL A 112 -3.99 -5.94 -24.19
N GLY A 113 -4.00 -6.27 -25.48
CA GLY A 113 -4.21 -7.65 -25.95
C GLY A 113 -5.63 -8.14 -25.63
N GLU A 114 -5.74 -9.30 -24.99
CA GLU A 114 -7.02 -9.89 -24.56
C GLU A 114 -7.47 -9.43 -23.17
N ARG A 115 -6.63 -8.67 -22.45
CA ARG A 115 -6.92 -8.22 -21.08
C ARG A 115 -7.37 -6.76 -21.07
N GLU A 116 -8.35 -6.49 -20.22
CA GLU A 116 -8.85 -5.15 -19.96
C GLU A 116 -8.36 -4.66 -18.61
N PHE A 117 -7.89 -3.42 -18.58
CA PHE A 117 -7.37 -2.76 -17.40
C PHE A 117 -8.12 -1.46 -17.20
N ILE A 118 -8.36 -1.09 -15.94
CA ILE A 118 -8.79 0.27 -15.62
C ILE A 118 -7.58 1.18 -15.82
N ALA A 119 -7.70 2.13 -16.75
CA ALA A 119 -6.61 3.01 -17.18
C ALA A 119 -6.67 4.39 -16.54
N SER A 120 -7.86 4.84 -16.17
CA SER A 120 -8.04 6.02 -15.32
C SER A 120 -9.34 5.94 -14.52
N ILE A 121 -9.36 6.64 -13.40
CA ILE A 121 -10.55 6.90 -12.58
C ILE A 121 -10.57 8.41 -12.32
N ASP A 122 -11.71 9.07 -12.53
CA ASP A 122 -11.91 10.51 -12.34
C ASP A 122 -10.86 11.40 -13.02
N GLY A 123 -10.39 10.96 -14.19
CA GLY A 123 -9.36 11.65 -14.97
C GLY A 123 -7.92 11.39 -14.50
N GLU A 124 -7.70 10.67 -13.40
CA GLU A 124 -6.37 10.27 -12.95
C GLU A 124 -5.86 9.02 -13.68
N GLU A 125 -4.79 9.16 -14.46
CA GLU A 125 -4.14 8.02 -15.10
C GLU A 125 -3.38 7.13 -14.10
N GLY A 126 -3.46 5.82 -14.31
CA GLY A 126 -2.77 4.85 -13.47
C GLY A 126 -3.12 3.41 -13.81
N PHE A 127 -2.47 2.48 -13.10
CA PHE A 127 -2.89 1.09 -13.07
C PHE A 127 -3.80 0.89 -11.88
N PHE A 128 -4.98 0.31 -12.09
CA PHE A 128 -5.88 -0.04 -11.00
C PHE A 128 -6.21 -1.53 -11.06
N VAL A 129 -6.42 -2.11 -9.89
CA VAL A 129 -6.92 -3.47 -9.70
C VAL A 129 -8.28 -3.39 -9.03
N TYR A 130 -9.10 -4.42 -9.21
CA TYR A 130 -10.39 -4.52 -8.57
C TYR A 130 -10.45 -5.76 -7.69
N GLU A 131 -11.18 -5.66 -6.59
CA GLU A 131 -11.52 -6.76 -5.70
C GLU A 131 -13.04 -6.89 -5.65
N VAL A 132 -13.55 -8.11 -5.64
CA VAL A 132 -14.97 -8.42 -5.49
C VAL A 132 -15.15 -9.09 -4.14
N ASN A 133 -15.91 -8.45 -3.25
CA ASN A 133 -16.09 -8.88 -1.86
C ASN A 133 -14.75 -9.17 -1.16
N GLY A 134 -13.75 -8.31 -1.39
CA GLY A 134 -12.40 -8.39 -0.81
C GLY A 134 -11.46 -9.43 -1.44
N LYS A 135 -11.82 -10.05 -2.57
CA LYS A 135 -10.95 -10.99 -3.29
C LYS A 135 -10.60 -10.49 -4.68
N CYS A 136 -9.32 -10.59 -5.06
CA CYS A 136 -8.92 -10.42 -6.46
C CYS A 136 -9.49 -11.59 -7.29
N PRO A 137 -10.31 -11.34 -8.32
CA PRO A 137 -10.85 -12.41 -9.13
C PRO A 137 -9.79 -13.07 -10.01
N ASP A 138 -9.92 -14.37 -10.24
CA ASP A 138 -9.05 -15.13 -11.15
C ASP A 138 -9.44 -14.95 -12.64
N LEU A 139 -10.63 -14.39 -12.89
CA LEU A 139 -11.19 -14.14 -14.21
C LEU A 139 -11.02 -12.67 -14.62
N PRO A 140 -10.88 -12.37 -15.93
CA PRO A 140 -10.93 -11.01 -16.43
C PRO A 140 -12.23 -10.29 -16.04
N VAL A 141 -12.16 -8.95 -15.92
CA VAL A 141 -13.28 -8.12 -15.44
C VAL A 141 -14.54 -8.22 -16.30
N GLY A 142 -14.38 -8.45 -17.62
CA GLY A 142 -15.49 -8.69 -18.53
C GLY A 142 -16.12 -10.08 -18.43
N GLU A 143 -15.45 -11.04 -17.79
CA GLU A 143 -15.95 -12.41 -17.59
C GLU A 143 -16.55 -12.62 -16.19
N CYS A 144 -16.21 -11.75 -15.22
CA CYS A 144 -16.86 -11.73 -13.91
C CYS A 144 -18.28 -11.18 -14.02
N LYS A 145 -19.28 -11.97 -13.62
CA LYS A 145 -20.70 -11.58 -13.65
C LYS A 145 -21.25 -11.29 -12.26
N VAL A 146 -22.07 -10.24 -12.18
CA VAL A 146 -22.79 -9.87 -10.97
C VAL A 146 -24.04 -10.75 -10.85
N GLU A 147 -24.01 -11.70 -9.92
CA GLU A 147 -25.11 -12.66 -9.69
C GLU A 147 -26.01 -12.28 -8.52
N LYS A 148 -25.49 -11.45 -7.61
CA LYS A 148 -26.12 -10.96 -6.37
C LYS A 148 -25.49 -9.60 -6.01
N GLU A 149 -25.89 -9.02 -4.90
CA GLU A 149 -25.23 -7.84 -4.34
C GLU A 149 -23.75 -8.14 -4.04
N GLU A 150 -22.85 -7.35 -4.61
CA GLU A 150 -21.41 -7.52 -4.51
C GLU A 150 -20.73 -6.17 -4.31
N GLU A 151 -19.78 -6.12 -3.36
CA GLU A 151 -18.94 -4.94 -3.13
C GLU A 151 -17.73 -5.01 -4.07
N ILE A 152 -17.59 -4.04 -4.97
CA ILE A 152 -16.44 -3.92 -5.87
C ILE A 152 -15.52 -2.80 -5.38
N LYS A 153 -14.31 -3.13 -4.96
CA LYS A 153 -13.30 -2.15 -4.55
C LYS A 153 -12.29 -1.95 -5.66
N ILE A 154 -12.17 -0.71 -6.14
CA ILE A 154 -11.13 -0.36 -7.10
C ILE A 154 -9.95 0.26 -6.35
N LYS A 155 -8.76 -0.32 -6.51
CA LYS A 155 -7.54 0.10 -5.82
C LYS A 155 -6.49 0.53 -6.83
N ARG A 156 -5.93 1.73 -6.63
CA ARG A 156 -4.81 2.22 -7.42
C ARG A 156 -3.52 1.47 -7.06
N LEU A 157 -2.86 0.90 -8.06
CA LEU A 157 -1.50 0.38 -7.92
C LEU A 157 -0.51 1.53 -8.04
N VAL A 158 0.18 1.83 -6.94
CA VAL A 158 1.30 2.78 -6.94
C VAL A 158 2.56 2.05 -7.41
N PRO A 159 3.15 2.40 -8.57
CA PRO A 159 4.36 1.74 -9.05
C PRO A 159 5.54 2.05 -8.13
N VAL A 160 6.16 1.01 -7.56
CA VAL A 160 7.34 1.13 -6.71
C VAL A 160 8.52 0.42 -7.38
N LEU A 161 9.66 1.11 -7.51
CA LEU A 161 10.89 0.51 -8.02
C LEU A 161 11.30 -0.68 -7.14
N LYS A 162 11.16 -1.92 -7.65
CA LYS A 162 11.59 -3.15 -6.96
C LYS A 162 12.99 -3.59 -7.34
N LYS A 163 13.33 -3.56 -8.63
CA LYS A 163 14.61 -4.02 -9.17
C LYS A 163 14.96 -3.22 -10.42
N ARG A 164 16.23 -2.87 -10.58
CA ARG A 164 16.76 -2.25 -11.81
C ARG A 164 17.62 -3.28 -12.54
N VAL A 165 17.26 -3.61 -13.78
CA VAL A 165 17.99 -4.54 -14.64
C VAL A 165 18.56 -3.75 -15.81
N ARG A 166 19.85 -3.94 -16.10
CA ARG A 166 20.48 -3.42 -17.32
C ARG A 166 20.72 -4.59 -18.26
N VAL A 167 20.06 -4.58 -19.41
CA VAL A 167 20.26 -5.59 -20.46
C VAL A 167 21.30 -5.05 -21.43
N LYS A 168 22.33 -5.86 -21.73
CA LYS A 168 23.31 -5.56 -22.78
C LYS A 168 23.12 -6.57 -23.89
N VAL A 169 23.02 -6.10 -25.12
CA VAL A 169 22.98 -6.94 -26.32
C VAL A 169 24.43 -7.13 -26.80
N ARG A 170 24.83 -8.38 -27.06
CA ARG A 170 26.09 -8.67 -27.76
C ARG A 170 25.80 -8.70 -29.26
N GLU A 171 26.45 -7.83 -30.02
CA GLU A 171 26.52 -7.99 -31.47
C GLU A 171 27.57 -9.05 -31.80
N ASN A 172 27.16 -10.14 -32.47
CA ASN A 172 28.10 -11.09 -33.02
C ASN A 172 28.76 -10.45 -34.25
N LYS A 173 30.04 -10.10 -34.12
CA LYS A 173 30.87 -9.79 -35.30
C LYS A 173 31.01 -11.07 -36.13
N ILE A 174 30.35 -11.11 -37.28
CA ILE A 174 30.62 -12.11 -38.31
C ILE A 174 32.08 -11.88 -38.74
N ARG A 175 32.96 -12.85 -38.45
CA ARG A 175 34.30 -12.89 -39.02
C ARG A 175 34.14 -13.29 -40.48
N LEU A 176 34.36 -12.33 -41.38
CA LEU A 176 34.69 -12.60 -42.79
C LEU A 176 36.07 -13.27 -42.87
#